data_AF-A0A979GG13-F1
#
_entry.id   AF-A0A979GG13-F1
#
_cell.length_a   1.000
_cell.length_b   1.000
_cell.length_c   1.000
_cell.angle_alpha   90.00
_cell.angle_beta   90.00
_cell.angle_gamma   90.00
#
_symmetry.space_group_name_H-M   'P 1'
#
loop_
_entity.id
_entity.type
_entity.pdbx_description
1 polymer ?
#
loop_
_entity_poly.entity_id
_entity_poly.type
_entity_poly.pdbx_seq_one_letter_code
_entity_poly.pdbx_strand_id
1 'polypeptide(L)'
;MTAQQLLGPDGKTPLRRYAGYNGGGPGFGGQLIDWNAPQQSADAALLPNFYRGNARADDLVRNNGVASNAVQLHQDHIVGNLFKLSYRPNWRYIGISREDARSLARDVEVAWTEYAEDPHCTIDIERKRTFTMMIREGVATHAFNGETCVQPVWESCAGSVFRTRFKMVSPKRIRNPGYAADTQFRRAGVDIDKNGAAVGYWIAEDTYPLGGVGKCRRIPAKLSSGRHAFIHIFEPLEDGQTRGDNIFYSVMERLKMLDTLQQTQLQSAIVKAMYAATIESELDSQQAFEYIAGAGTDIDSNPLSSFIQSYVTYYNGANIKLGGVKVPHLHPGDKLSLQTAQNADAGFSSLEKSLLRYVAAGVGASYEELSRDYSQVSYSSARASANVSWRFFMGRRRFIAARQASLMFCCWFEEALARGVITLPRSAVRSFYEARNSWTNALWIGAGRMAIDGLKEVQESAMRITTGLSTYQNELALQGQDYEEVMEQQEYEIQRRREMGLSEPSWSVSHPSNTNDNGWGGN
;
A
#
# COMPACT_ATOMS: atom_id res chain seq x y z
N MET A 1 24.52 44.74 -39.52
CA MET A 1 25.36 43.66 -38.97
C MET A 1 24.43 42.55 -38.48
N THR A 2 24.46 41.40 -39.13
CA THR A 2 23.74 40.19 -38.68
C THR A 2 24.49 39.60 -37.48
N ALA A 3 23.80 39.40 -36.36
CA ALA A 3 24.42 38.84 -35.16
C ALA A 3 24.91 37.41 -35.44
N GLN A 4 26.22 37.18 -35.30
CA GLN A 4 26.80 35.84 -35.38
C GLN A 4 26.29 35.00 -34.20
N GLN A 5 25.60 33.89 -34.49
CA GLN A 5 25.06 32.97 -33.48
C GLN A 5 26.01 31.80 -33.28
N LEU A 6 26.63 31.71 -32.11
CA LEU A 6 27.43 30.55 -31.72
C LEU A 6 26.51 29.32 -31.58
N LEU A 7 26.92 28.18 -32.13
CA LEU A 7 26.20 26.90 -32.08
C LEU A 7 26.86 25.94 -31.10
N GLY A 8 26.10 24.99 -30.57
CA GLY A 8 26.60 23.90 -29.72
C GLY A 8 27.35 22.83 -30.53
N PRO A 9 27.85 21.77 -29.86
CA PRO A 9 28.59 20.67 -30.49
C PRO A 9 27.81 19.91 -31.58
N ASP A 10 26.48 20.01 -31.59
CA ASP A 10 25.61 19.46 -32.62
C ASP A 10 25.58 20.29 -33.92
N GLY A 11 26.24 21.45 -33.93
CA GLY A 11 26.34 22.36 -35.08
C GLY A 11 24.99 22.96 -35.51
N LYS A 12 23.93 22.85 -34.69
CA LYS A 12 22.57 23.27 -35.05
C LYS A 12 21.89 24.07 -33.95
N THR A 13 22.07 23.69 -32.69
CA THR A 13 21.40 24.33 -31.57
C THR A 13 22.19 25.57 -31.13
N PRO A 14 21.56 26.73 -30.92
CA PRO A 14 22.25 27.91 -30.37
C PRO A 14 22.97 27.57 -29.07
N LEU A 15 24.23 27.98 -28.92
CA LEU A 15 25.10 27.66 -27.78
C LEU A 15 24.46 28.03 -26.44
N ARG A 16 23.69 29.13 -26.39
CA ARG A 16 22.94 29.55 -25.18
C ARG A 16 21.82 28.57 -24.80
N ARG A 17 21.17 27.92 -25.77
CA ARG A 17 20.20 26.85 -25.52
C ARG A 17 20.90 25.56 -25.11
N TYR A 18 22.06 25.26 -25.70
CA TYR A 18 22.89 24.11 -25.35
C TYR A 18 23.50 24.22 -23.94
N ALA A 19 23.77 25.44 -23.46
CA ALA A 19 24.27 25.71 -22.12
C ALA A 19 23.20 25.55 -21.01
N GLY A 20 21.93 25.31 -21.38
CA GLY A 20 20.86 25.02 -20.43
C GLY A 20 20.84 23.55 -20.00
N TYR A 21 19.98 23.20 -19.06
CA TYR A 21 19.74 21.81 -18.70
C TYR A 21 19.08 21.08 -19.88
N ASN A 22 19.77 20.12 -20.49
CA ASN A 22 19.29 19.36 -21.66
C ASN A 22 17.92 18.70 -21.45
N GLY A 23 17.58 18.32 -20.20
CA GLY A 23 16.28 17.77 -19.85
C GLY A 23 15.10 18.75 -19.92
N GLY A 24 15.36 20.06 -19.90
CA GLY A 24 14.35 21.11 -20.14
C GLY A 24 14.39 21.70 -21.55
N GLY A 25 15.28 21.20 -22.41
CA GLY A 25 15.40 21.55 -23.82
C GLY A 25 14.80 20.47 -24.73
N PRO A 26 15.09 20.51 -26.04
CA PRO A 26 14.55 19.55 -27.00
C PRO A 26 15.10 18.11 -26.87
N GLY A 27 16.07 17.86 -25.99
CA GLY A 27 16.79 16.59 -25.91
C GLY A 27 17.84 16.41 -27.00
N PHE A 28 18.68 15.38 -26.89
CA PHE A 28 19.83 15.14 -27.77
C PHE A 28 19.46 14.92 -29.25
N GLY A 29 18.22 14.52 -29.55
CA GLY A 29 17.71 14.32 -30.91
C GLY A 29 16.31 14.89 -31.14
N GLY A 30 15.89 15.89 -30.36
CA GLY A 30 14.56 16.49 -30.51
C GLY A 30 13.41 15.70 -29.87
N GLN A 31 13.71 14.64 -29.11
CA GLN A 31 12.69 13.75 -28.53
C GLN A 31 11.73 14.46 -27.55
N LEU A 32 12.13 15.60 -27.01
CA LEU A 32 11.34 16.38 -26.05
C LEU A 32 10.64 17.59 -26.69
N ILE A 33 10.78 17.81 -28.01
CA ILE A 33 10.20 18.99 -28.71
C ILE A 33 8.68 19.07 -28.54
N ASP A 34 7.99 17.93 -28.61
CA ASP A 34 6.53 17.89 -28.48
C ASP A 34 6.07 17.74 -27.01
N TRP A 35 7.00 17.55 -26.08
CA TRP A 35 6.70 17.42 -24.65
C TRP A 35 6.57 18.80 -23.98
N ASN A 36 5.43 19.44 -24.22
CA ASN A 36 5.12 20.78 -23.71
C ASN A 36 4.31 20.71 -22.40
N ALA A 37 4.94 20.29 -21.31
CA ALA A 37 4.29 20.23 -20.00
C ALA A 37 4.19 21.64 -19.37
N PRO A 38 2.98 22.14 -19.03
CA PRO A 38 2.83 23.42 -18.35
C PRO A 38 3.32 23.32 -16.90
N GLN A 39 3.84 24.43 -16.36
CA GLN A 39 4.06 24.55 -14.92
C GLN A 39 2.70 24.61 -14.20
N GLN A 40 2.54 23.78 -13.18
CA GLN A 40 1.29 23.65 -12.41
C GLN A 40 1.62 23.60 -10.92
N SER A 41 0.74 24.14 -10.09
CA SER A 41 0.75 23.82 -8.66
C SER A 41 0.24 22.41 -8.42
N ALA A 42 0.57 21.81 -7.28
CA ALA A 42 0.07 20.49 -6.88
C ALA A 42 -1.43 20.30 -7.08
N ASP A 43 -2.27 21.23 -6.61
CA ASP A 43 -3.73 21.14 -6.80
C ASP A 43 -4.15 21.24 -8.27
N ALA A 44 -3.50 22.10 -9.07
CA ALA A 44 -3.82 22.25 -10.48
C ALA A 44 -3.50 20.98 -11.30
N ALA A 45 -2.45 20.25 -10.91
CA ALA A 45 -2.10 18.96 -11.49
C ALA A 45 -3.01 17.81 -11.00
N LEU A 46 -3.35 17.82 -9.70
CA LEU A 46 -4.07 16.73 -9.03
C LEU A 46 -5.59 16.77 -9.27
N LEU A 47 -6.22 17.91 -8.97
CA LEU A 47 -7.68 18.02 -8.84
C LEU A 47 -8.49 17.69 -10.11
N PRO A 48 -8.05 18.02 -11.34
CA PRO A 48 -8.82 17.73 -12.55
C PRO A 48 -9.18 16.24 -12.72
N ASN A 49 -8.28 15.34 -12.31
CA ASN A 49 -8.48 13.90 -12.40
C ASN A 49 -8.67 13.22 -11.05
N PHE A 50 -8.62 13.96 -9.94
CA PHE A 50 -8.61 13.43 -8.57
C PHE A 50 -9.72 12.41 -8.31
N TYR A 51 -10.98 12.77 -8.55
CA TYR A 51 -12.11 11.89 -8.27
C TYR A 51 -12.12 10.62 -9.11
N ARG A 52 -11.82 10.75 -10.42
CA ARG A 52 -11.79 9.60 -11.33
C ARG A 52 -10.58 8.72 -11.06
N GLY A 53 -9.43 9.33 -10.76
CA GLY A 53 -8.20 8.65 -10.42
C GLY A 53 -8.35 7.84 -9.13
N ASN A 54 -8.94 8.39 -8.08
CA ASN A 54 -9.22 7.65 -6.85
C ASN A 54 -10.25 6.53 -7.07
N ALA A 55 -11.29 6.76 -7.90
CA ALA A 55 -12.22 5.70 -8.25
C ALA A 55 -11.56 4.54 -9.03
N ARG A 56 -10.56 4.84 -9.88
CA ARG A 56 -9.75 3.82 -10.56
C ARG A 56 -8.82 3.08 -9.60
N ALA A 57 -8.19 3.79 -8.66
CA ALA A 57 -7.36 3.18 -7.62
C ALA A 57 -8.16 2.20 -6.76
N ASP A 58 -9.38 2.58 -6.36
CA ASP A 58 -10.31 1.72 -5.63
C ASP A 58 -10.62 0.42 -6.38
N ASP A 59 -10.99 0.54 -7.66
CA ASP A 59 -11.31 -0.62 -8.49
C ASP A 59 -10.09 -1.51 -8.69
N LEU A 60 -8.93 -0.90 -8.92
CA LEU A 60 -7.67 -1.60 -9.10
C LEU A 60 -7.30 -2.41 -7.85
N VAL A 61 -7.36 -1.80 -6.65
CA VAL A 61 -7.04 -2.51 -5.40
C VAL A 61 -8.02 -3.64 -5.12
N ARG A 62 -9.31 -3.47 -5.47
CA ARG A 62 -10.32 -4.51 -5.30
C ARG A 62 -10.11 -5.72 -6.23
N ASN A 63 -9.63 -5.48 -7.45
CA ASN A 63 -9.64 -6.48 -8.52
C ASN A 63 -8.24 -6.98 -8.94
N ASN A 64 -7.16 -6.36 -8.49
CA ASN A 64 -5.78 -6.71 -8.87
C ASN A 64 -4.96 -7.14 -7.65
N GLY A 65 -4.46 -8.38 -7.67
CA GLY A 65 -3.71 -8.97 -6.55
C GLY A 65 -2.41 -8.25 -6.22
N VAL A 66 -1.71 -7.68 -7.22
CA VAL A 66 -0.48 -6.91 -7.01
C VAL A 66 -0.78 -5.59 -6.31
N ALA A 67 -1.81 -4.87 -6.77
CA ALA A 67 -2.24 -3.63 -6.13
C ALA A 67 -2.76 -3.86 -4.70
N SER A 68 -3.55 -4.92 -4.50
CA SER A 68 -4.02 -5.33 -3.17
C SER A 68 -2.84 -5.66 -2.23
N ASN A 69 -1.84 -6.42 -2.71
CA ASN A 69 -0.65 -6.72 -1.92
C ASN A 69 0.16 -5.44 -1.59
N ALA A 70 0.26 -4.46 -2.49
CA ALA A 70 0.92 -3.19 -2.20
C ALA A 70 0.27 -2.45 -1.00
N VAL A 71 -1.06 -2.45 -0.92
CA VAL A 71 -1.79 -1.88 0.22
C VAL A 71 -1.56 -2.71 1.50
N GLN A 72 -1.61 -4.03 1.39
CA GLN A 72 -1.37 -4.93 2.52
C GLN A 72 0.04 -4.74 3.12
N LEU A 73 1.08 -4.61 2.27
CA LEU A 73 2.45 -4.33 2.70
C LEU A 73 2.53 -3.04 3.52
N HIS A 74 1.82 -1.98 3.12
CA HIS A 74 1.76 -0.75 3.91
C HIS A 74 1.16 -1.01 5.30
N GLN A 75 0.05 -1.75 5.40
CA GLN A 75 -0.54 -2.04 6.72
C GLN A 75 0.39 -2.86 7.61
N ASP A 76 1.02 -3.88 7.04
CA ASP A 76 1.83 -4.84 7.80
C ASP A 76 3.18 -4.26 8.23
N HIS A 77 3.87 -3.51 7.36
CA HIS A 77 5.13 -2.88 7.73
C HIS A 77 4.98 -1.60 8.54
N ILE A 78 3.90 -0.83 8.34
CA ILE A 78 3.68 0.42 9.07
C ILE A 78 3.08 0.16 10.45
N VAL A 79 2.04 -0.67 10.51
CA VAL A 79 1.23 -0.84 11.73
C VAL A 79 1.52 -2.18 12.39
N GLY A 80 1.46 -3.28 11.63
CA GLY A 80 1.62 -4.63 12.17
C GLY A 80 0.38 -5.10 12.93
N ASN A 81 0.58 -5.97 13.91
CA ASN A 81 -0.48 -6.59 14.71
C ASN A 81 -1.00 -5.69 15.85
N LEU A 82 -0.17 -4.79 16.38
CA LEU A 82 -0.53 -3.85 17.45
C LEU A 82 0.16 -2.50 17.20
N PHE A 83 -0.60 -1.42 17.31
CA PHE A 83 -0.05 -0.05 17.22
C PHE A 83 -0.02 0.61 18.59
N LYS A 84 1.07 0.38 19.31
CA LYS A 84 1.18 0.64 20.73
C LYS A 84 1.63 2.08 21.02
N LEU A 85 1.02 2.67 22.05
CA LEU A 85 1.45 3.94 22.63
C LEU A 85 2.71 3.73 23.49
N SER A 86 3.77 4.48 23.22
CA SER A 86 4.87 4.75 24.15
C SER A 86 4.80 6.24 24.52
N TYR A 87 4.18 6.54 25.65
CA TYR A 87 3.88 7.88 26.09
C TYR A 87 5.13 8.57 26.64
N ARG A 88 5.46 9.74 26.09
CA ARG A 88 6.70 10.45 26.39
C ARG A 88 6.45 11.94 26.52
N PRO A 89 5.78 12.38 27.59
CA PRO A 89 5.54 13.79 27.78
C PRO A 89 6.88 14.53 27.83
N ASN A 90 6.94 15.73 27.25
CA ASN A 90 8.16 16.55 27.34
C ASN A 90 8.26 17.13 28.76
N TRP A 91 8.66 16.28 29.69
CA TRP A 91 8.66 16.53 31.13
C TRP A 91 9.51 17.74 31.52
N ARG A 92 10.64 17.97 30.82
CA ARG A 92 11.48 19.16 31.02
C ARG A 92 10.75 20.44 30.67
N TYR A 93 10.02 20.45 29.54
CA TYR A 93 9.25 21.62 29.14
C TYR A 93 8.00 21.81 29.99
N ILE A 94 7.36 20.74 30.44
CA ILE A 94 6.18 20.85 31.32
C ILE A 94 6.57 21.20 32.76
N GLY A 95 7.80 20.87 33.17
CA GLY A 95 8.35 21.17 34.49
C GLY A 95 8.01 20.13 35.56
N ILE A 96 7.89 18.85 35.20
CA ILE A 96 7.71 17.74 36.17
C ILE A 96 9.02 16.97 36.34
N SER A 97 9.14 16.19 37.42
CA SER A 97 10.32 15.32 37.61
C SER A 97 10.32 14.17 36.59
N ARG A 98 11.48 13.53 36.41
CA ARG A 98 11.59 12.36 35.52
C ARG A 98 10.77 11.19 36.07
N GLU A 99 10.74 11.05 37.39
CA GLU A 99 10.01 10.04 38.13
C GLU A 99 8.50 10.23 37.99
N ASP A 100 8.01 11.45 38.16
CA ASP A 100 6.60 11.81 37.92
C ASP A 100 6.19 11.50 36.47
N ALA A 101 7.07 11.83 35.51
CA ALA A 101 6.82 11.56 34.11
C ALA A 101 6.72 10.05 33.79
N ARG A 102 7.56 9.22 34.42
CA ARG A 102 7.52 7.76 34.28
C ARG A 102 6.27 7.17 34.92
N SER A 103 5.90 7.63 36.13
CA SER A 103 4.67 7.19 36.79
C SER A 103 3.45 7.53 35.95
N LEU A 104 3.36 8.79 35.49
CA LEU A 104 2.28 9.25 34.63
C LEU A 104 2.21 8.45 33.33
N ALA A 105 3.35 8.05 32.76
CA ALA A 105 3.37 7.26 31.55
C ALA A 105 2.73 5.89 31.71
N ARG A 106 3.00 5.18 32.80
CA ARG A 106 2.35 3.91 33.09
C ARG A 106 0.83 4.07 33.21
N ASP A 107 0.38 5.06 33.99
CA ASP A 107 -1.05 5.31 34.20
C ASP A 107 -1.76 5.62 32.87
N VAL A 108 -1.13 6.43 32.02
CA VAL A 108 -1.65 6.82 30.70
C VAL A 108 -1.67 5.64 29.74
N GLU A 109 -0.61 4.85 29.66
CA GLU A 109 -0.51 3.71 28.75
C GLU A 109 -1.51 2.60 29.11
N VAL A 110 -1.70 2.31 30.40
CA VAL A 110 -2.71 1.35 30.87
C VAL A 110 -4.12 1.84 30.53
N ALA A 111 -4.45 3.09 30.88
CA ALA A 111 -5.78 3.64 30.61
C ALA A 111 -6.06 3.79 29.12
N TRP A 112 -5.04 4.13 28.32
CA TRP A 112 -5.15 4.18 26.86
C TRP A 112 -5.42 2.79 26.30
N THR A 113 -4.67 1.77 26.72
CA THR A 113 -4.80 0.41 26.19
C THR A 113 -6.19 -0.17 26.46
N GLU A 114 -6.72 0.00 27.68
CA GLU A 114 -8.09 -0.38 28.04
C GLU A 114 -9.14 0.27 27.14
N TYR A 115 -8.97 1.57 26.82
CA TYR A 115 -9.88 2.29 25.94
C TYR A 115 -9.71 1.94 24.46
N ALA A 116 -8.47 1.78 24.01
CA ALA A 116 -8.07 1.70 22.61
C ALA A 116 -8.28 0.31 22.03
N GLU A 117 -7.99 -0.75 22.81
CA GLU A 117 -8.02 -2.15 22.34
C GLU A 117 -9.17 -2.96 22.98
N ASP A 118 -10.20 -2.28 23.47
CA ASP A 118 -11.45 -2.91 23.94
C ASP A 118 -12.06 -3.82 22.86
N PRO A 119 -12.28 -5.13 23.15
CA PRO A 119 -12.87 -6.08 22.21
C PRO A 119 -14.27 -5.70 21.71
N HIS A 120 -15.02 -4.90 22.47
CA HIS A 120 -16.33 -4.38 22.06
C HIS A 120 -16.22 -3.21 21.08
N CYS A 121 -14.99 -2.84 20.69
CA CYS A 121 -14.66 -1.80 19.72
C CYS A 121 -15.32 -0.47 20.07
N THR A 122 -15.41 -0.13 21.36
CA THR A 122 -16.17 1.05 21.75
C THR A 122 -15.49 2.34 21.30
N ILE A 123 -14.17 2.38 21.09
CA ILE A 123 -13.50 3.55 20.49
C ILE A 123 -14.09 3.96 19.13
N ASP A 124 -14.54 3.00 18.32
CA ASP A 124 -15.20 3.21 17.04
C ASP A 124 -16.70 3.45 17.26
N ILE A 125 -17.24 4.55 16.74
CA ILE A 125 -18.69 4.81 16.83
C ILE A 125 -19.51 3.75 16.09
N GLU A 126 -18.90 3.09 15.10
CA GLU A 126 -19.55 2.00 14.37
C GLU A 126 -19.41 0.63 15.04
N ARG A 127 -18.65 0.55 16.14
CA ARG A 127 -18.39 -0.69 16.93
C ARG A 127 -17.76 -1.83 16.14
N LYS A 128 -16.91 -1.53 15.15
CA LYS A 128 -16.30 -2.54 14.28
C LYS A 128 -14.80 -2.73 14.52
N ARG A 129 -14.14 -1.71 15.05
CA ARG A 129 -12.67 -1.59 15.03
C ARG A 129 -12.14 -1.16 16.37
N THR A 130 -11.10 -1.84 16.83
CA THR A 130 -10.20 -1.31 17.86
C THR A 130 -9.34 -0.19 17.28
N PHE A 131 -8.62 0.53 18.14
CA PHE A 131 -7.72 1.59 17.72
C PHE A 131 -6.70 1.13 16.69
N THR A 132 -6.01 0.01 16.94
CA THR A 132 -5.06 -0.57 15.98
C THR A 132 -5.72 -0.84 14.63
N MET A 133 -6.94 -1.39 14.61
CA MET A 133 -7.68 -1.61 13.38
C MET A 133 -8.02 -0.29 12.65
N MET A 134 -8.35 0.78 13.39
CA MET A 134 -8.59 2.11 12.79
C MET A 134 -7.31 2.71 12.18
N ILE A 135 -6.14 2.50 12.80
CA ILE A 135 -4.85 2.91 12.23
C ILE A 135 -4.52 2.08 10.98
N ARG A 136 -4.74 0.76 11.01
CA ARG A 136 -4.57 -0.13 9.84
C ARG A 136 -5.48 0.29 8.69
N GLU A 137 -6.74 0.64 8.96
CA GLU A 137 -7.66 1.17 7.95
C GLU A 137 -7.18 2.53 7.41
N GLY A 138 -6.70 3.41 8.28
CA GLY A 138 -6.18 4.72 7.89
C GLY A 138 -4.97 4.61 6.96
N VAL A 139 -4.03 3.71 7.27
CA VAL A 139 -2.86 3.44 6.41
C VAL A 139 -3.27 2.85 5.07
N ALA A 140 -4.22 1.90 5.05
CA ALA A 140 -4.72 1.36 3.79
C ALA A 140 -5.40 2.45 2.95
N THR A 141 -6.31 3.22 3.56
CA THR A 141 -7.03 4.31 2.88
C THR A 141 -6.06 5.34 2.32
N HIS A 142 -5.01 5.69 3.08
CA HIS A 142 -3.97 6.57 2.59
C HIS A 142 -3.21 5.97 1.39
N ALA A 143 -2.92 4.67 1.37
CA ALA A 143 -2.23 4.06 0.24
C ALA A 143 -3.02 4.22 -1.08
N PHE A 144 -4.33 3.94 -1.09
CA PHE A 144 -5.13 3.97 -2.32
C PHE A 144 -5.92 5.26 -2.60
N ASN A 145 -6.12 6.15 -1.62
CA ASN A 145 -6.72 7.48 -1.82
C ASN A 145 -5.74 8.66 -1.59
N GLY A 146 -4.54 8.40 -1.07
CA GLY A 146 -3.55 9.44 -0.74
C GLY A 146 -3.75 10.12 0.61
N GLU A 147 -4.85 9.84 1.30
CA GLU A 147 -5.20 10.51 2.55
C GLU A 147 -6.12 9.64 3.42
N THR A 148 -6.19 9.97 4.71
CA THR A 148 -7.09 9.33 5.69
C THR A 148 -7.81 10.40 6.51
N CYS A 149 -9.06 10.12 6.87
CA CYS A 149 -9.91 11.06 7.57
C CYS A 149 -10.64 10.40 8.74
N VAL A 150 -10.63 11.07 9.89
CA VAL A 150 -11.27 10.62 11.13
C VAL A 150 -12.06 11.77 11.73
N GLN A 151 -13.30 11.52 12.13
CA GLN A 151 -14.11 12.48 12.87
C GLN A 151 -14.20 12.04 14.33
N PRO A 152 -13.65 12.83 15.28
CA PRO A 152 -14.02 12.69 16.69
C PRO A 152 -15.51 12.98 16.88
N VAL A 153 -16.22 12.07 17.55
CA VAL A 153 -17.66 12.15 17.82
C VAL A 153 -17.87 12.02 19.33
N TRP A 154 -18.81 12.80 19.86
CA TRP A 154 -19.20 12.71 21.27
C TRP A 154 -20.45 11.85 21.39
N GLU A 155 -20.35 10.72 22.10
CA GLU A 155 -21.46 9.77 22.26
C GLU A 155 -22.02 9.80 23.69
N SER A 156 -23.29 10.16 23.85
CA SER A 156 -23.97 10.32 25.14
C SER A 156 -24.54 9.02 25.75
N CYS A 157 -24.27 7.84 25.18
CA CYS A 157 -24.81 6.55 25.66
C CYS A 157 -24.29 6.15 27.07
N ALA A 158 -25.17 5.78 28.01
CA ALA A 158 -24.77 5.35 29.35
C ALA A 158 -23.93 4.04 29.30
N GLY A 159 -22.96 3.89 30.22
CA GLY A 159 -22.22 2.63 30.40
C GLY A 159 -20.74 2.63 29.97
N SER A 160 -20.22 3.71 29.38
CA SER A 160 -18.78 3.83 29.10
C SER A 160 -18.19 5.06 29.80
N VAL A 161 -16.97 4.88 30.34
CA VAL A 161 -16.20 5.96 30.99
C VAL A 161 -15.96 7.09 30.00
N PHE A 162 -15.54 6.78 28.77
CA PHE A 162 -15.21 7.76 27.74
C PHE A 162 -16.35 7.95 26.73
N ARG A 163 -16.54 9.21 26.30
CA ARG A 163 -17.56 9.66 25.35
C ARG A 163 -16.97 10.00 24.00
N THR A 164 -15.68 10.32 23.96
CA THR A 164 -14.92 10.47 22.74
C THR A 164 -14.93 9.13 22.02
N ARG A 165 -15.61 9.08 20.89
CA ARG A 165 -15.52 8.01 19.90
C ARG A 165 -14.95 8.57 18.61
N PHE A 166 -14.55 7.71 17.71
CA PHE A 166 -14.04 8.10 16.41
C PHE A 166 -14.84 7.43 15.30
N LYS A 167 -15.12 8.18 14.25
CA LYS A 167 -15.69 7.69 13.01
C LYS A 167 -14.65 7.80 11.92
N MET A 168 -14.31 6.68 11.26
CA MET A 168 -13.54 6.79 10.02
C MET A 168 -14.46 7.34 8.94
N VAL A 169 -13.99 8.39 8.27
CA VAL A 169 -14.74 9.06 7.21
C VAL A 169 -14.02 8.78 5.91
N SER A 170 -14.69 8.16 4.95
CA SER A 170 -14.08 7.94 3.64
C SER A 170 -13.73 9.29 2.98
N PRO A 171 -12.48 9.51 2.54
CA PRO A 171 -12.10 10.75 1.86
C PRO A 171 -12.91 11.04 0.59
N LYS A 172 -13.49 9.99 0.00
CA LYS A 172 -14.38 10.05 -1.17
C LYS A 172 -15.63 10.90 -0.93
N ARG A 173 -16.02 11.06 0.34
CA ARG A 173 -17.16 11.87 0.77
C ARG A 173 -16.81 13.35 0.92
N ILE A 174 -15.52 13.72 0.96
CA ILE A 174 -15.11 15.12 1.02
C ILE A 174 -15.21 15.72 -0.37
N ARG A 175 -16.21 16.58 -0.56
CA ARG A 175 -16.57 17.17 -1.87
C ARG A 175 -17.18 18.55 -1.71
N ASN A 176 -17.10 19.35 -2.76
CA ASN A 176 -17.82 20.62 -2.81
C ASN A 176 -19.34 20.37 -2.77
N PRO A 177 -20.09 21.13 -1.96
CA PRO A 177 -21.55 21.04 -1.92
C PRO A 177 -22.16 21.21 -3.31
N GLY A 178 -23.10 20.34 -3.66
CA GLY A 178 -23.77 20.37 -4.97
C GLY A 178 -22.84 20.15 -6.16
N TYR A 179 -21.65 19.56 -5.97
CA TYR A 179 -20.62 19.39 -7.00
C TYR A 179 -20.14 20.70 -7.62
N ALA A 180 -20.19 21.80 -6.86
CA ALA A 180 -19.69 23.10 -7.31
C ALA A 180 -18.21 23.03 -7.70
N ALA A 181 -17.81 23.86 -8.66
CA ALA A 181 -16.41 24.02 -9.04
C ALA A 181 -15.55 24.55 -7.87
N ASP A 182 -14.25 24.29 -7.95
CA ASP A 182 -13.30 24.80 -6.98
C ASP A 182 -13.17 26.32 -7.05
N THR A 183 -12.84 26.91 -5.92
CA THR A 183 -12.61 28.35 -5.74
C THR A 183 -11.29 28.57 -5.02
N GLN A 184 -10.86 29.83 -4.89
CA GLN A 184 -9.63 30.17 -4.18
C GLN A 184 -9.61 29.64 -2.73
N PHE A 185 -10.75 29.67 -2.04
CA PHE A 185 -10.87 29.32 -0.61
C PHE A 185 -11.59 28.00 -0.34
N ARG A 186 -12.04 27.30 -1.38
CA ARG A 186 -12.63 25.97 -1.28
C ARG A 186 -12.21 25.11 -2.45
N ARG A 187 -11.47 24.04 -2.16
CA ARG A 187 -10.95 23.12 -3.17
C ARG A 187 -11.25 21.69 -2.75
N ALA A 188 -11.86 20.93 -3.64
CA ALA A 188 -12.24 19.54 -3.45
C ALA A 188 -12.92 19.26 -2.09
N GLY A 189 -13.79 20.14 -1.61
CA GLY A 189 -14.52 19.99 -0.35
C GLY A 189 -13.78 20.43 0.90
N VAL A 190 -12.58 21.02 0.79
CA VAL A 190 -11.82 21.59 1.90
C VAL A 190 -11.92 23.12 1.83
N ASP A 191 -12.44 23.74 2.88
CA ASP A 191 -12.34 25.19 3.06
C ASP A 191 -10.95 25.51 3.63
N ILE A 192 -10.25 26.46 3.00
CA ILE A 192 -8.91 26.90 3.38
C ILE A 192 -8.87 28.39 3.71
N ASP A 193 -7.99 28.79 4.63
CA ASP A 193 -7.72 30.20 4.93
C ASP A 193 -6.74 30.83 3.92
N LYS A 194 -6.43 32.11 4.13
CA LYS A 194 -5.48 32.87 3.30
C LYS A 194 -4.05 32.30 3.30
N ASN A 195 -3.70 31.48 4.27
CA ASN A 195 -2.39 30.83 4.40
C ASN A 195 -2.42 29.38 3.89
N GLY A 196 -3.56 28.93 3.34
CA GLY A 196 -3.74 27.55 2.87
C GLY A 196 -4.10 26.55 3.99
N ALA A 197 -4.26 26.99 5.24
CA ALA A 197 -4.61 26.08 6.33
C ALA A 197 -6.08 25.66 6.25
N ALA A 198 -6.35 24.36 6.38
CA ALA A 198 -7.71 23.84 6.37
C ALA A 198 -8.51 24.31 7.60
N VAL A 199 -9.65 24.96 7.35
CA VAL A 199 -10.55 25.49 8.40
C VAL A 199 -11.88 24.72 8.49
N GLY A 200 -12.21 23.93 7.48
CA GLY A 200 -13.38 23.06 7.52
C GLY A 200 -13.47 22.12 6.32
N TYR A 201 -14.34 21.13 6.46
CA TYR A 201 -14.51 20.03 5.51
C TYR A 201 -16.00 19.87 5.20
N TRP A 202 -16.31 19.73 3.91
CA TRP A 202 -17.64 19.45 3.41
C TRP A 202 -17.77 17.96 3.13
N ILE A 203 -18.60 17.30 3.93
CA ILE A 203 -18.76 15.85 3.89
C ILE A 203 -20.15 15.54 3.34
N ALA A 204 -20.18 14.88 2.18
CA ALA A 204 -21.41 14.39 1.59
C ALA A 204 -22.14 13.44 2.55
N GLU A 205 -23.46 13.58 2.64
CA GLU A 205 -24.31 12.64 3.39
C GLU A 205 -24.19 11.23 2.79
N ASP A 206 -24.29 10.21 3.64
CA ASP A 206 -24.28 8.83 3.19
C ASP A 206 -25.72 8.42 2.92
N THR A 207 -26.06 8.26 1.66
CA THR A 207 -27.42 7.98 1.19
C THR A 207 -27.51 6.63 0.48
N TYR A 208 -26.49 5.77 0.62
CA TYR A 208 -26.47 4.45 -0.01
C TYR A 208 -27.79 3.69 0.27
N PRO A 209 -28.41 3.04 -0.75
CA PRO A 209 -27.90 2.84 -2.12
C PRO A 209 -28.24 3.97 -3.09
N LEU A 210 -29.03 4.97 -2.68
CA LEU A 210 -29.41 6.08 -3.53
C LEU A 210 -28.18 6.98 -3.76
N GLY A 211 -27.85 7.27 -5.02
CA GLY A 211 -26.78 8.20 -5.38
C GLY A 211 -27.13 9.58 -4.83
N GLY A 212 -26.59 9.90 -3.66
CA GLY A 212 -27.03 11.04 -2.87
C GLY A 212 -27.02 12.32 -3.65
N VAL A 213 -28.11 13.07 -3.54
CA VAL A 213 -28.13 14.49 -3.87
C VAL A 213 -26.97 15.12 -3.11
N GLY A 214 -26.17 15.99 -3.74
CA GLY A 214 -24.89 16.55 -3.25
C GLY A 214 -24.96 17.41 -1.96
N LYS A 215 -25.91 17.13 -1.07
CA LYS A 215 -26.04 17.64 0.28
C LYS A 215 -24.81 17.23 1.08
N CYS A 216 -24.08 18.25 1.48
CA CYS A 216 -22.88 18.11 2.28
C CYS A 216 -23.09 18.81 3.62
N ARG A 217 -22.63 18.18 4.70
CA ARG A 217 -22.53 18.80 6.02
C ARG A 217 -21.13 19.37 6.18
N ARG A 218 -21.04 20.62 6.61
CA ARG A 218 -19.76 21.24 6.99
C ARG A 218 -19.36 20.80 8.40
N ILE A 219 -18.10 20.39 8.56
CA ILE A 219 -17.46 20.17 9.87
C ILE A 219 -16.25 21.10 9.97
N PRO A 220 -16.09 21.88 11.05
CA PRO A 220 -14.90 22.69 11.23
C PRO A 220 -13.66 21.80 11.46
N ALA A 221 -12.47 22.29 11.14
CA ALA A 221 -11.24 21.53 11.41
C ALA A 221 -10.98 21.38 12.93
N LYS A 222 -11.24 22.43 13.70
CA LYS A 222 -11.11 22.49 15.16
C LYS A 222 -12.34 23.12 15.80
N LEU A 223 -12.64 22.72 17.03
CA LEU A 223 -13.60 23.40 17.91
C LEU A 223 -12.96 24.64 18.54
N SER A 224 -13.78 25.46 19.21
CA SER A 224 -13.32 26.65 19.94
C SER A 224 -12.30 26.35 21.05
N SER A 225 -12.34 25.17 21.66
CA SER A 225 -11.33 24.69 22.63
C SER A 225 -9.99 24.31 21.98
N GLY A 226 -9.87 24.45 20.67
CA GLY A 226 -8.74 23.97 19.87
C GLY A 226 -8.73 22.46 19.66
N ARG A 227 -9.67 21.70 20.24
CA ARG A 227 -9.85 20.26 20.02
C ARG A 227 -10.13 19.99 18.54
N HIS A 228 -9.58 18.92 17.98
CA HIS A 228 -9.89 18.54 16.61
C HIS A 228 -11.36 18.10 16.47
N ALA A 229 -12.06 18.72 15.53
CA ALA A 229 -13.41 18.31 15.13
C ALA A 229 -13.38 17.42 13.88
N PHE A 230 -12.33 17.57 13.08
CA PHE A 230 -12.02 16.68 11.96
C PHE A 230 -10.50 16.51 11.86
N ILE A 231 -10.08 15.26 11.65
CA ILE A 231 -8.68 14.88 11.48
C ILE A 231 -8.53 14.45 10.02
N HIS A 232 -7.75 15.21 9.26
CA HIS A 232 -7.39 14.92 7.87
C HIS A 232 -5.87 14.79 7.79
N ILE A 233 -5.39 13.63 7.36
CA ILE A 233 -3.97 13.30 7.31
C ILE A 233 -3.60 12.92 5.88
N PHE A 234 -2.64 13.65 5.34
CA PHE A 234 -1.87 13.33 4.15
C PHE A 234 -0.48 13.97 4.29
N GLU A 235 0.43 13.59 3.41
CA GLU A 235 1.79 14.14 3.30
C GLU A 235 1.84 15.07 2.08
N PRO A 236 1.83 16.41 2.27
CA PRO A 236 1.91 17.35 1.15
C PRO A 236 3.28 17.29 0.47
N LEU A 237 3.29 17.30 -0.85
CA LEU A 237 4.50 17.33 -1.68
C LEU A 237 4.92 18.77 -2.03
N GLU A 238 3.97 19.70 -2.07
CA GLU A 238 4.18 21.10 -2.45
C GLU A 238 3.30 22.05 -1.63
N ASP A 239 3.59 23.35 -1.69
CA ASP A 239 2.76 24.41 -1.15
C ASP A 239 1.34 24.41 -1.78
N GLY A 240 0.36 24.80 -0.96
CA GLY A 240 -1.03 24.97 -1.40
C GLY A 240 -1.79 23.69 -1.75
N GLN A 241 -1.19 22.50 -1.58
CA GLN A 241 -1.86 21.21 -1.79
C GLN A 241 -2.96 21.00 -0.74
N THR A 242 -4.19 20.73 -1.21
CA THR A 242 -5.37 20.59 -0.34
C THR A 242 -5.79 19.15 -0.09
N ARG A 243 -5.43 18.23 -0.98
CA ARG A 243 -5.78 16.81 -0.92
C ARG A 243 -4.55 15.94 -1.18
N GLY A 244 -4.55 14.74 -0.60
CA GLY A 244 -3.46 13.77 -0.80
C GLY A 244 -3.54 13.05 -2.15
N ASP A 245 -2.39 12.64 -2.69
CA ASP A 245 -2.26 11.85 -3.90
C ASP A 245 -1.97 10.37 -3.57
N ASN A 246 -2.62 9.44 -4.28
CA ASN A 246 -2.44 8.02 -3.99
C ASN A 246 -1.19 7.45 -4.66
N ILE A 247 -0.62 6.40 -4.07
CA ILE A 247 0.66 5.80 -4.53
C ILE A 247 0.55 5.15 -5.91
N PHE A 248 -0.67 4.92 -6.41
CA PHE A 248 -0.89 4.26 -7.69
C PHE A 248 -0.89 5.21 -8.88
N TYR A 249 -0.99 6.54 -8.70
CA TYR A 249 -1.16 7.45 -9.83
C TYR A 249 -0.07 7.34 -10.91
N SER A 250 1.18 7.04 -10.55
CA SER A 250 2.30 6.88 -11.49
C SER A 250 2.38 5.50 -12.15
N VAL A 251 1.68 4.48 -11.62
CA VAL A 251 1.80 3.07 -12.03
C VAL A 251 0.49 2.44 -12.48
N MET A 252 -0.64 3.08 -12.20
CA MET A 252 -2.00 2.56 -12.40
C MET A 252 -2.27 2.13 -13.84
N GLU A 253 -1.83 2.93 -14.82
CA GLU A 253 -1.97 2.60 -16.24
C GLU A 253 -1.22 1.29 -16.56
N ARG A 254 0.04 1.18 -16.14
CA ARG A 254 0.86 -0.02 -16.37
C ARG A 254 0.30 -1.25 -15.66
N LEU A 255 -0.23 -1.08 -14.45
CA LEU A 255 -0.94 -2.15 -13.73
C LEU A 255 -2.17 -2.64 -14.50
N LYS A 256 -2.96 -1.72 -15.09
CA LYS A 256 -4.12 -2.12 -15.88
C LYS A 256 -3.74 -2.79 -17.20
N MET A 257 -2.67 -2.32 -17.85
CA MET A 257 -2.11 -2.97 -19.04
C MET A 257 -1.58 -4.38 -18.73
N LEU A 258 -0.91 -4.56 -17.59
CA LEU A 258 -0.37 -5.85 -17.16
C LEU A 258 -1.50 -6.88 -16.93
N ASP A 259 -2.57 -6.48 -16.23
CA ASP A 259 -3.77 -7.31 -16.04
C ASP A 259 -4.37 -7.76 -17.38
N THR A 260 -4.52 -6.83 -18.32
CA THR A 260 -5.01 -7.14 -19.67
C THR A 260 -4.09 -8.13 -20.40
N LEU A 261 -2.77 -7.90 -20.32
CA LEU A 261 -1.76 -8.76 -20.95
C LEU A 261 -1.79 -10.19 -20.38
N GLN A 262 -1.87 -10.34 -19.06
CA GLN A 262 -2.00 -11.63 -18.37
C GLN A 262 -3.26 -12.38 -18.81
N GLN A 263 -4.40 -11.69 -18.89
CA GLN A 263 -5.66 -12.28 -19.33
C GLN A 263 -5.59 -12.74 -20.79
N THR A 264 -5.06 -11.92 -21.69
CA THR A 264 -4.88 -12.29 -23.10
C THR A 264 -3.94 -13.48 -23.25
N GLN A 265 -2.83 -13.52 -22.49
CA GLN A 265 -1.91 -14.65 -22.52
C GLN A 265 -2.57 -15.95 -22.02
N LEU A 266 -3.33 -15.87 -20.93
CA LEU A 266 -4.09 -17.01 -20.41
C LEU A 266 -5.13 -17.51 -21.42
N GLN A 267 -5.89 -16.60 -22.03
CA GLN A 267 -6.85 -16.94 -23.08
C GLN A 267 -6.16 -17.57 -24.29
N SER A 268 -5.03 -17.02 -24.74
CA SER A 268 -4.25 -17.62 -25.82
C SER A 268 -3.77 -19.02 -25.46
N ALA A 269 -3.31 -19.24 -24.23
CA ALA A 269 -2.87 -20.55 -23.76
C ALA A 269 -4.03 -21.55 -23.73
N ILE A 270 -5.22 -21.14 -23.27
CA ILE A 270 -6.43 -21.96 -23.29
C ILE A 270 -6.83 -22.31 -24.73
N VAL A 271 -6.88 -21.34 -25.64
CA VAL A 271 -7.22 -21.58 -27.05
C VAL A 271 -6.22 -22.54 -27.69
N LYS A 272 -4.91 -22.34 -27.47
CA LYS A 272 -3.86 -23.26 -27.93
C LYS A 272 -4.02 -24.67 -27.35
N ALA A 273 -4.44 -24.80 -26.10
CA ALA A 273 -4.70 -26.09 -25.47
C ALA A 273 -5.97 -26.78 -26.01
N MET A 274 -6.99 -26.02 -26.42
CA MET A 274 -8.23 -26.54 -27.00
C MET A 274 -8.03 -27.02 -28.45
N TYR A 275 -7.23 -26.32 -29.25
CA TYR A 275 -6.93 -26.70 -30.63
C TYR A 275 -5.63 -27.52 -30.72
N ALA A 276 -5.66 -28.77 -30.26
CA ALA A 276 -4.52 -29.69 -30.36
C ALA A 276 -4.26 -30.17 -31.81
N ALA A 277 -5.27 -30.12 -32.67
CA ALA A 277 -5.20 -30.58 -34.05
C ALA A 277 -6.17 -29.82 -34.94
N THR A 278 -5.68 -29.24 -36.03
CA THR A 278 -6.50 -28.64 -37.09
C THR A 278 -6.47 -29.54 -38.32
N ILE A 279 -7.62 -29.74 -38.97
CA ILE A 279 -7.71 -30.45 -40.25
C ILE A 279 -7.75 -29.39 -41.34
N GLU A 280 -6.70 -29.36 -42.17
CA GLU A 280 -6.59 -28.46 -43.33
C GLU A 280 -7.07 -29.21 -44.57
N SER A 281 -8.02 -28.63 -45.32
CA SER A 281 -8.56 -29.19 -46.56
C SER A 281 -8.08 -28.38 -47.77
N GLU A 282 -7.81 -29.03 -48.90
CA GLU A 282 -7.24 -28.41 -50.11
C GLU A 282 -8.27 -27.64 -50.98
N LEU A 283 -9.43 -27.27 -50.43
CA LEU A 283 -10.43 -26.48 -51.15
C LEU A 283 -9.94 -25.05 -51.38
N ASP A 284 -9.92 -24.61 -52.65
CA ASP A 284 -9.60 -23.23 -53.02
C ASP A 284 -10.60 -22.25 -52.37
N SER A 285 -10.10 -21.14 -51.83
CA SER A 285 -10.92 -20.15 -51.08
C SER A 285 -12.03 -19.54 -51.92
N GLN A 286 -11.81 -19.45 -53.25
CA GLN A 286 -12.80 -18.95 -54.20
C GLN A 286 -13.94 -19.96 -54.41
N GLN A 287 -13.62 -21.25 -54.46
CA GLN A 287 -14.60 -22.33 -54.50
C GLN A 287 -15.35 -22.44 -53.17
N ALA A 288 -14.66 -22.35 -52.03
CA ALA A 288 -15.27 -22.34 -50.69
C ALA A 288 -16.30 -21.20 -50.49
N PHE A 289 -16.04 -20.02 -51.07
CA PHE A 289 -16.98 -18.90 -51.03
C PHE A 289 -18.20 -19.10 -51.95
N GLU A 290 -18.02 -19.68 -53.15
CA GLU A 290 -19.12 -20.10 -54.03
C GLU A 290 -20.01 -21.17 -53.39
N TYR A 291 -19.43 -22.08 -52.60
CA TYR A 291 -20.16 -23.12 -51.86
C TYR A 291 -20.96 -22.59 -50.66
N ILE A 292 -20.53 -21.50 -50.00
CA ILE A 292 -21.24 -20.88 -48.87
C ILE A 292 -22.31 -19.88 -49.36
N ALA A 293 -22.03 -19.14 -50.44
CA ALA A 293 -22.94 -18.13 -50.98
C ALA A 293 -24.09 -18.72 -51.82
N GLY A 294 -24.00 -20.00 -52.24
CA GLY A 294 -24.97 -20.71 -53.07
C GLY A 294 -26.14 -21.38 -52.33
N ALA A 295 -26.57 -20.87 -51.17
CA ALA A 295 -27.77 -21.35 -50.49
C ALA A 295 -29.05 -20.81 -51.15
N GLY A 296 -29.37 -21.33 -52.35
CA GLY A 296 -30.58 -20.99 -53.08
C GLY A 296 -31.00 -22.12 -54.02
N THR A 297 -32.01 -22.89 -53.59
CA THR A 297 -32.95 -23.68 -54.40
C THR A 297 -32.39 -24.73 -55.37
N ASP A 298 -32.19 -25.97 -54.88
CA ASP A 298 -32.81 -27.21 -55.40
C ASP A 298 -32.17 -28.45 -54.75
N ILE A 299 -33.01 -29.35 -54.23
CA ILE A 299 -32.63 -30.36 -53.21
C ILE A 299 -32.13 -31.70 -53.78
N ASP A 300 -32.27 -32.02 -55.08
CA ASP A 300 -32.09 -33.41 -55.54
C ASP A 300 -30.87 -33.73 -56.41
N SER A 301 -29.96 -32.80 -56.69
CA SER A 301 -28.70 -33.13 -57.39
C SER A 301 -27.58 -32.12 -57.14
N ASN A 302 -27.43 -31.67 -55.90
CA ASN A 302 -26.37 -30.74 -55.56
C ASN A 302 -25.04 -31.50 -55.35
N PRO A 303 -23.95 -31.21 -56.11
CA PRO A 303 -22.63 -31.77 -55.84
C PRO A 303 -22.21 -31.61 -54.36
N LEU A 304 -22.70 -30.55 -53.71
CA LEU A 304 -22.52 -30.26 -52.28
C LEU A 304 -23.15 -31.30 -51.36
N SER A 305 -24.35 -31.82 -51.67
CA SER A 305 -24.96 -32.87 -50.86
C SER A 305 -24.17 -34.17 -50.98
N SER A 306 -23.72 -34.53 -52.19
CA SER A 306 -22.88 -35.72 -52.40
C SER A 306 -21.50 -35.63 -51.73
N PHE A 307 -20.88 -34.45 -51.72
CA PHE A 307 -19.59 -34.18 -51.09
C PHE A 307 -19.70 -34.15 -49.55
N ILE A 308 -20.72 -33.48 -49.01
CA ILE A 308 -20.99 -33.52 -47.55
C ILE A 308 -21.35 -34.95 -47.12
N GLN A 309 -22.13 -35.69 -47.92
CA GLN A 309 -22.46 -37.08 -47.65
C GLN A 309 -21.20 -37.97 -47.65
N SER A 310 -20.23 -37.74 -48.55
CA SER A 310 -18.97 -38.52 -48.56
C SER A 310 -18.12 -38.24 -47.33
N TYR A 311 -18.02 -36.98 -46.89
CA TYR A 311 -17.34 -36.59 -45.65
C TYR A 311 -18.02 -37.20 -44.41
N VAL A 312 -19.34 -37.08 -44.30
CA VAL A 312 -20.11 -37.63 -43.19
C VAL A 312 -20.01 -39.15 -43.14
N THR A 313 -20.08 -39.82 -44.30
CA THR A 313 -19.95 -41.29 -44.39
C THR A 313 -18.54 -41.75 -43.99
N TYR A 314 -17.52 -41.04 -44.45
CA TYR A 314 -16.13 -41.34 -44.14
C TYR A 314 -15.82 -41.20 -42.65
N TYR A 315 -16.17 -40.08 -42.02
CA TYR A 315 -15.89 -39.85 -40.60
C TYR A 315 -16.77 -40.70 -39.66
N ASN A 316 -17.98 -41.10 -40.09
CA ASN A 316 -18.79 -42.07 -39.35
C ASN A 316 -18.21 -43.49 -39.40
N GLY A 317 -17.56 -43.88 -40.51
CA GLY A 317 -16.92 -45.19 -40.67
C GLY A 317 -15.49 -45.28 -40.11
N ALA A 318 -14.75 -44.18 -40.07
CA ALA A 318 -13.33 -44.14 -39.70
C ALA A 318 -13.09 -44.04 -38.19
N ASN A 319 -13.57 -45.02 -37.42
CA ASN A 319 -13.42 -45.07 -35.96
C ASN A 319 -12.28 -46.04 -35.56
N ILE A 320 -11.06 -45.72 -35.97
CA ILE A 320 -9.87 -46.55 -35.71
C ILE A 320 -9.33 -46.23 -34.30
N LYS A 321 -9.32 -47.23 -33.42
CA LYS A 321 -8.71 -47.14 -32.09
C LYS A 321 -7.58 -48.16 -31.99
N LEU A 322 -6.39 -47.70 -31.60
CA LEU A 322 -5.24 -48.57 -31.35
C LEU A 322 -4.84 -48.39 -29.87
N GLY A 323 -4.89 -49.45 -29.06
CA GLY A 323 -4.52 -49.38 -27.64
C GLY A 323 -5.36 -48.43 -26.77
N GLY A 324 -6.64 -48.19 -27.14
CA GLY A 324 -7.54 -47.28 -26.40
C GLY A 324 -7.45 -45.81 -26.81
N VAL A 325 -6.51 -45.43 -27.67
CA VAL A 325 -6.37 -44.08 -28.21
C VAL A 325 -6.98 -44.01 -29.62
N LYS A 326 -7.80 -42.97 -29.87
CA LYS A 326 -8.40 -42.74 -31.19
C LYS A 326 -7.30 -42.26 -32.15
N VAL A 327 -7.09 -42.99 -33.24
CA VAL A 327 -6.15 -42.60 -34.30
C VAL A 327 -6.92 -41.74 -35.30
N PRO A 328 -6.57 -40.46 -35.50
CA PRO A 328 -7.24 -39.61 -36.49
C PRO A 328 -6.94 -40.12 -37.90
N HIS A 329 -7.94 -40.70 -38.56
CA HIS A 329 -7.89 -41.15 -39.95
C HIS A 329 -8.65 -40.12 -40.80
N LEU A 330 -7.94 -39.42 -41.68
CA LEU A 330 -8.41 -38.21 -42.37
C LEU A 330 -8.89 -38.52 -43.79
N HIS A 331 -9.89 -37.79 -44.26
CA HIS A 331 -10.36 -37.91 -45.63
C HIS A 331 -9.21 -37.66 -46.63
N PRO A 332 -9.10 -38.40 -47.74
CA PRO A 332 -8.08 -38.16 -48.75
C PRO A 332 -8.07 -36.70 -49.21
N GLY A 333 -6.89 -36.05 -49.18
CA GLY A 333 -6.72 -34.62 -49.46
C GLY A 333 -6.66 -33.72 -48.22
N ASP A 334 -7.12 -34.19 -47.05
CA ASP A 334 -7.01 -33.44 -45.79
C ASP A 334 -5.66 -33.70 -45.10
N LYS A 335 -5.09 -32.65 -44.50
CA LYS A 335 -3.84 -32.71 -43.73
C LYS A 335 -4.13 -32.43 -42.25
N LEU A 336 -3.64 -33.31 -41.38
CA LEU A 336 -3.69 -33.10 -39.93
C LEU A 336 -2.50 -32.23 -39.55
N SER A 337 -2.79 -30.98 -39.21
CA SER A 337 -1.81 -30.05 -38.69
C SER A 337 -1.90 -30.10 -37.17
N LEU A 338 -0.97 -30.83 -36.55
CA LEU A 338 -0.81 -30.83 -35.09
C LEU A 338 -0.18 -29.49 -34.70
N GLN A 339 -1.01 -28.58 -34.23
CA GLN A 339 -0.55 -27.31 -33.69
C GLN A 339 0.12 -27.60 -32.35
N THR A 340 1.42 -27.88 -32.37
CA THR A 340 2.20 -27.87 -31.13
C THR A 340 2.08 -26.47 -30.55
N ALA A 341 1.61 -26.35 -29.31
CA ALA A 341 1.59 -25.07 -28.61
C ALA A 341 3.04 -24.61 -28.40
N GLN A 342 3.63 -23.98 -29.42
CA GLN A 342 4.99 -23.46 -29.34
C GLN A 342 5.05 -22.44 -28.20
N ASN A 343 5.98 -22.72 -27.28
CA ASN A 343 6.39 -22.01 -26.07
C ASN A 343 5.39 -20.95 -25.56
N ALA A 344 4.63 -21.34 -24.52
CA ALA A 344 3.76 -20.43 -23.78
C ALA A 344 4.53 -19.25 -23.13
N ASP A 345 5.85 -19.35 -22.97
CA ASP A 345 6.71 -18.31 -22.37
C ASP A 345 7.62 -17.62 -23.41
N ALA A 346 7.03 -16.98 -24.41
CA ALA A 346 7.75 -16.19 -25.43
C ALA A 346 8.31 -14.86 -24.85
N GLY A 347 9.05 -14.91 -23.73
CA GLY A 347 9.58 -13.74 -23.03
C GLY A 347 8.55 -12.98 -22.19
N PHE A 348 7.33 -13.52 -22.05
CA PHE A 348 6.26 -12.95 -21.24
C PHE A 348 6.69 -12.78 -19.79
N SER A 349 7.29 -13.82 -19.19
CA SER A 349 7.79 -13.81 -17.82
C SER A 349 8.82 -12.69 -17.57
N SER A 350 9.69 -12.43 -18.54
CA SER A 350 10.69 -11.36 -18.47
C SER A 350 10.08 -9.97 -18.57
N LEU A 351 9.09 -9.78 -19.46
CA LEU A 351 8.33 -8.54 -19.58
C LEU A 351 7.51 -8.26 -18.33
N GLU A 352 6.78 -9.26 -17.83
CA GLU A 352 6.01 -9.18 -16.58
C GLU A 352 6.89 -8.79 -15.40
N LYS A 353 8.04 -9.45 -15.23
CA LYS A 353 9.03 -9.11 -14.20
C LYS A 353 9.56 -7.69 -14.34
N SER A 354 9.74 -7.19 -15.57
CA SER A 354 10.12 -5.79 -15.82
C SER A 354 9.02 -4.81 -15.39
N LEU A 355 7.76 -5.09 -15.75
CA LEU A 355 6.62 -4.27 -15.38
C LEU A 355 6.39 -4.26 -13.87
N LEU A 356 6.47 -5.41 -13.21
CA LEU A 356 6.36 -5.51 -11.75
C LEU A 356 7.46 -4.74 -11.02
N ARG A 357 8.70 -4.72 -11.54
CA ARG A 357 9.78 -3.88 -11.00
C ARG A 357 9.50 -2.40 -11.12
N TYR A 358 8.95 -1.96 -12.25
CA TYR A 358 8.51 -0.57 -12.43
C TYR A 358 7.40 -0.22 -11.43
N VAL A 359 6.41 -1.11 -11.24
CA VAL A 359 5.34 -0.91 -10.27
C VAL A 359 5.89 -0.85 -8.85
N ALA A 360 6.78 -1.77 -8.47
CA ALA A 360 7.44 -1.82 -7.16
C ALA A 360 8.12 -0.49 -6.81
N ALA A 361 8.88 0.07 -7.77
CA ALA A 361 9.52 1.37 -7.61
C ALA A 361 8.51 2.51 -7.38
N GLY A 362 7.34 2.48 -8.06
CA GLY A 362 6.31 3.50 -7.90
C GLY A 362 5.52 3.40 -6.59
N VAL A 363 5.29 2.19 -6.07
CA VAL A 363 4.56 1.98 -4.80
C VAL A 363 5.47 2.02 -3.56
N GLY A 364 6.78 2.14 -3.74
CA GLY A 364 7.75 2.21 -2.64
C GLY A 364 8.01 0.88 -1.93
N ALA A 365 7.81 -0.24 -2.62
CA ALA A 365 8.10 -1.59 -2.12
C ALA A 365 9.17 -2.26 -2.99
N SER A 366 9.80 -3.32 -2.48
CA SER A 366 10.70 -4.10 -3.31
C SER A 366 9.94 -5.02 -4.27
N TYR A 367 10.61 -5.45 -5.35
CA TYR A 367 10.01 -6.43 -6.27
C TYR A 367 9.65 -7.73 -5.56
N GLU A 368 10.53 -8.21 -4.68
CA GLU A 368 10.36 -9.49 -3.98
C GLU A 368 9.15 -9.45 -3.05
N GLU A 369 8.98 -8.35 -2.30
CA GLU A 369 7.84 -8.16 -1.39
C GLU A 369 6.53 -7.99 -2.16
N LEU A 370 6.55 -7.24 -3.26
CA LEU A 370 5.37 -6.95 -4.07
C LEU A 370 4.89 -8.17 -4.86
N SER A 371 5.80 -8.90 -5.49
CA SER A 371 5.48 -10.07 -6.31
C SER A 371 5.43 -11.37 -5.50
N ARG A 372 5.96 -11.37 -4.28
CA ARG A 372 6.19 -12.56 -3.44
C ARG A 372 7.14 -13.59 -4.09
N ASP A 373 7.95 -13.15 -5.04
CA ASP A 373 8.97 -13.96 -5.70
C ASP A 373 10.35 -13.74 -5.05
N TYR A 374 10.80 -14.75 -4.31
CA TYR A 374 12.12 -14.79 -3.68
C TYR A 374 13.09 -15.77 -4.38
N SER A 375 12.72 -16.31 -5.54
CA SER A 375 13.47 -17.40 -6.22
C SER A 375 14.89 -17.02 -6.63
N GLN A 376 15.16 -15.73 -6.87
CA GLN A 376 16.45 -15.22 -7.36
C GLN A 376 17.15 -14.29 -6.36
N VAL A 377 16.90 -14.45 -5.06
CA VAL A 377 17.36 -13.52 -4.02
C VAL A 377 18.34 -14.20 -3.07
N SER A 378 19.54 -13.65 -2.95
CA SER A 378 20.51 -14.05 -1.91
C SER A 378 20.16 -13.43 -0.55
N TYR A 379 20.71 -13.98 0.54
CA TYR A 379 20.55 -13.40 1.88
C TYR A 379 20.90 -11.90 1.94
N SER A 380 22.05 -11.51 1.37
CA SER A 380 22.53 -10.12 1.40
C SER A 380 21.61 -9.18 0.62
N SER A 381 21.13 -9.60 -0.55
CA SER A 381 20.19 -8.81 -1.36
C SER A 381 18.80 -8.73 -0.72
N ALA A 382 18.30 -9.82 -0.12
CA ALA A 382 17.04 -9.82 0.63
C ALA A 382 17.12 -8.82 1.80
N ARG A 383 18.24 -8.84 2.53
CA ARG A 383 18.49 -7.91 3.64
C ARG A 383 18.57 -6.47 3.20
N ALA A 384 19.30 -6.19 2.11
CA ALA A 384 19.36 -4.84 1.57
C ALA A 384 17.96 -4.35 1.14
N SER A 385 17.22 -5.19 0.42
CA SER A 385 15.87 -4.91 -0.09
C SER A 385 14.88 -4.60 1.05
N ALA A 386 14.77 -5.51 2.04
CA ALA A 386 13.92 -5.33 3.21
C ALA A 386 14.28 -4.07 4.02
N ASN A 387 15.57 -3.70 4.09
CA ASN A 387 16.00 -2.49 4.81
C ASN A 387 15.61 -1.20 4.08
N VAL A 388 15.65 -1.18 2.74
CA VAL A 388 15.21 0.00 1.97
C VAL A 388 13.70 0.17 2.12
N SER A 389 12.93 -0.91 1.94
CA SER A 389 11.48 -0.92 2.17
C SER A 389 11.15 -0.49 3.60
N TRP A 390 11.84 -1.02 4.60
CA TRP A 390 11.68 -0.64 6.00
C TRP A 390 11.86 0.87 6.21
N ARG A 391 12.92 1.48 5.65
CA ARG A 391 13.14 2.93 5.76
C ARG A 391 12.00 3.74 5.16
N PHE A 392 11.47 3.30 4.01
CA PHE A 392 10.31 3.92 3.39
C PHE A 392 9.07 3.84 4.32
N PHE A 393 8.75 2.64 4.82
CA PHE A 393 7.61 2.44 5.71
C PHE A 393 7.76 3.17 7.06
N MET A 394 8.97 3.34 7.60
CA MET A 394 9.19 4.13 8.82
C MET A 394 8.87 5.62 8.64
N GLY A 395 9.19 6.19 7.46
CA GLY A 395 8.77 7.55 7.12
C GLY A 395 7.24 7.67 7.12
N ARG A 396 6.58 6.76 6.39
CA ARG A 396 5.11 6.69 6.33
C ARG A 396 4.47 6.46 7.69
N ARG A 397 5.08 5.63 8.57
CA ARG A 397 4.64 5.44 9.97
C ARG A 397 4.63 6.76 10.72
N ARG A 398 5.69 7.56 10.62
CA ARG A 398 5.79 8.84 11.33
C ARG A 398 4.78 9.87 10.83
N PHE A 399 4.63 10.02 9.53
CA PHE A 399 3.84 11.10 8.95
C PHE A 399 2.35 10.80 8.82
N ILE A 400 1.98 9.52 8.72
CA ILE A 400 0.59 9.09 8.52
C ILE A 400 0.04 8.46 9.79
N ALA A 401 0.50 7.24 10.12
CA ALA A 401 -0.07 6.43 11.19
C ALA A 401 0.10 7.11 12.57
N ALA A 402 1.33 7.51 12.92
CA ALA A 402 1.63 8.17 14.18
C ALA A 402 0.97 9.55 14.29
N ARG A 403 0.78 10.27 13.17
CA ARG A 403 0.09 11.56 13.17
C ARG A 403 -1.41 11.40 13.41
N GLN A 404 -2.07 10.45 12.73
CA GLN A 404 -3.46 10.08 13.00
C GLN A 404 -3.64 9.66 14.47
N ALA A 405 -2.79 8.74 14.92
CA ALA A 405 -2.78 8.22 16.28
C ALA A 405 -2.61 9.32 17.34
N SER A 406 -1.66 10.23 17.15
CA SER A 406 -1.40 11.32 18.11
C SER A 406 -2.57 12.31 18.21
N LEU A 407 -3.27 12.59 17.10
CA LEU A 407 -4.44 13.47 17.13
C LEU A 407 -5.66 12.81 17.77
N MET A 408 -5.85 11.50 17.55
CA MET A 408 -6.87 10.71 18.26
C MET A 408 -6.55 10.65 19.76
N PHE A 409 -5.31 10.32 20.12
CA PHE A 409 -4.83 10.30 21.49
C PHE A 409 -5.02 11.65 22.18
N CYS A 410 -4.71 12.77 21.52
CA CYS A 410 -4.94 14.11 22.08
C CYS A 410 -6.41 14.37 22.43
N CYS A 411 -7.35 13.91 21.60
CA CYS A 411 -8.79 14.07 21.86
C CYS A 411 -9.24 13.23 23.05
N TRP A 412 -8.74 12.00 23.17
CA TRP A 412 -9.01 11.13 24.31
C TRP A 412 -8.38 11.67 25.59
N PHE A 413 -7.10 12.07 25.55
CA PHE A 413 -6.35 12.52 26.71
C PHE A 413 -6.99 13.75 27.35
N GLU A 414 -7.47 14.71 26.54
CA GLU A 414 -8.25 15.85 27.03
C GLU A 414 -9.49 15.42 27.84
N GLU A 415 -10.20 14.37 27.40
CA GLU A 415 -11.34 13.83 28.14
C GLU A 415 -10.90 13.04 29.39
N ALA A 416 -9.82 12.27 29.29
CA ALA A 416 -9.28 11.51 30.42
C ALA A 416 -8.91 12.42 31.60
N LEU A 417 -8.36 13.61 31.29
CA LEU A 417 -8.14 14.66 32.27
C LEU A 417 -9.45 15.24 32.81
N ALA A 418 -10.40 15.58 31.93
CA ALA A 418 -11.69 16.15 32.34
C ALA A 418 -12.52 15.22 33.24
N ARG A 419 -12.33 13.90 33.11
CA ARG A 419 -12.99 12.86 33.92
C ARG A 419 -12.23 12.45 35.17
N GLY A 420 -10.99 12.93 35.33
CA GLY A 420 -10.13 12.54 36.46
C GLY A 420 -9.61 11.09 36.38
N VAL A 421 -9.67 10.44 35.20
CA VAL A 421 -9.06 9.12 34.99
C VAL A 421 -7.53 9.25 35.02
N ILE A 422 -7.02 10.32 34.41
CA ILE A 422 -5.62 10.70 34.48
C ILE A 422 -5.52 11.99 35.28
N THR A 423 -4.63 12.01 36.26
CA THR A 423 -4.35 13.20 37.08
C THR A 423 -2.97 13.73 36.75
N LEU A 424 -2.90 15.00 36.33
CA LEU A 424 -1.60 15.64 36.07
C LEU A 424 -0.85 15.89 37.39
N PRO A 425 0.48 15.73 37.42
CA PRO A 425 1.28 16.07 38.60
C PRO A 425 1.09 17.54 39.00
N ARG A 426 0.84 17.79 40.29
CA ARG A 426 0.69 19.15 40.84
C ARG A 426 1.98 19.99 40.70
N SER A 427 3.12 19.33 40.52
CA SER A 427 4.43 19.94 40.26
C SER A 427 4.54 20.60 38.88
N ALA A 428 3.62 20.30 37.95
CA ALA A 428 3.69 20.83 36.60
C ALA A 428 3.57 22.36 36.54
N VAL A 429 4.47 22.99 35.79
CA VAL A 429 4.54 24.45 35.61
C VAL A 429 3.57 24.94 34.54
N ARG A 430 3.20 24.06 33.59
CA ARG A 430 2.31 24.39 32.47
C ARG A 430 1.07 23.51 32.48
N SER A 431 -0.10 24.14 32.33
CA SER A 431 -1.37 23.44 32.18
C SER A 431 -1.45 22.65 30.87
N PHE A 432 -2.48 21.80 30.75
CA PHE A 432 -2.74 21.05 29.53
C PHE A 432 -2.89 21.95 28.30
N TYR A 433 -3.64 23.05 28.41
CA TYR A 433 -3.92 23.92 27.27
C TYR A 433 -2.73 24.80 26.87
N GLU A 434 -1.85 25.17 27.81
CA GLU A 434 -0.63 25.93 27.53
C GLU A 434 0.45 25.09 26.84
N ALA A 435 0.53 23.79 27.15
CA ALA A 435 1.57 22.89 26.66
C ALA A 435 1.00 21.62 26.02
N ARG A 436 -0.11 21.73 25.28
CA ARG A 436 -0.84 20.58 24.73
C ARG A 436 0.06 19.59 23.99
N ASN A 437 0.91 20.07 23.08
CA ASN A 437 1.82 19.20 22.32
C ASN A 437 2.83 18.47 23.22
N SER A 438 3.31 19.12 24.28
CA SER A 438 4.24 18.52 25.22
C SER A 438 3.57 17.45 26.08
N TRP A 439 2.32 17.68 26.46
CA TRP A 439 1.52 16.72 27.22
C TRP A 439 1.11 15.54 26.35
N THR A 440 0.73 15.77 25.10
CA THR A 440 0.31 14.69 24.20
C THR A 440 1.46 14.08 23.39
N ASN A 441 2.71 14.33 23.80
CA ASN A 441 3.87 13.82 23.07
C ASN A 441 3.99 12.30 23.26
N ALA A 442 4.03 11.58 22.15
CA ALA A 442 4.02 10.13 22.11
C ALA A 442 4.92 9.61 20.99
N LEU A 443 5.51 8.45 21.24
CA LEU A 443 6.04 7.57 20.21
C LEU A 443 5.03 6.44 20.00
N TRP A 444 4.97 5.95 18.77
CA TRP A 444 4.07 4.88 18.39
C TRP A 444 4.90 3.70 17.89
N ILE A 445 4.80 2.59 18.59
CA ILE A 445 5.48 1.33 18.26
C ILE A 445 4.51 0.56 17.36
N GLY A 446 4.91 0.33 16.11
CA GLY A 446 4.16 -0.51 15.18
C GLY A 446 4.90 -1.83 14.95
N ALA A 447 4.73 -2.40 13.75
CA ALA A 447 5.45 -3.60 13.33
C ALA A 447 6.95 -3.52 13.65
N GLY A 448 7.54 -4.63 14.06
CA GLY A 448 8.98 -4.78 14.17
C GLY A 448 9.65 -4.99 12.80
N ARG A 449 10.96 -4.78 12.75
CA ARG A 449 11.80 -5.12 11.61
C ARG A 449 11.90 -6.64 11.54
N MET A 450 11.62 -7.19 10.36
CA MET A 450 11.74 -8.62 10.12
C MET A 450 13.20 -9.05 10.22
N ALA A 451 13.44 -10.12 10.98
CA ALA A 451 14.74 -10.76 11.04
C ALA A 451 14.89 -11.79 9.93
N ILE A 452 15.93 -11.66 9.12
CA ILE A 452 16.22 -12.60 8.02
C ILE A 452 17.10 -13.74 8.52
N ASP A 453 18.11 -13.41 9.33
CA ASP A 453 18.94 -14.37 10.06
C ASP A 453 18.91 -13.96 11.54
N GLY A 454 18.07 -14.66 12.30
CA GLY A 454 17.83 -14.32 13.70
C GLY A 454 19.12 -14.32 14.54
N LEU A 455 20.07 -15.22 14.26
CA LEU A 455 21.30 -15.30 15.04
C LEU A 455 22.19 -14.08 14.77
N LYS A 456 22.41 -13.72 13.51
CA LYS A 456 23.25 -12.57 13.16
C LYS A 456 22.67 -11.25 13.66
N GLU A 457 21.35 -11.10 13.61
CA GLU A 457 20.69 -9.87 14.05
C GLU A 457 20.67 -9.72 15.58
N VAL A 458 20.49 -10.81 16.32
CA VAL A 458 20.64 -10.80 17.79
C VAL A 458 22.07 -10.48 18.18
N GLN A 459 23.07 -11.07 17.51
CA GLN A 459 24.48 -10.77 17.75
C GLN A 459 24.81 -9.30 17.45
N GLU A 460 24.29 -8.75 16.35
CA GLU A 460 24.46 -7.34 16.01
C GLU A 460 23.82 -6.43 17.08
N SER A 461 22.61 -6.74 17.53
CA SER A 461 21.90 -5.98 18.57
C SER A 461 22.66 -6.02 19.90
N ALA A 462 23.13 -7.20 20.32
CA ALA A 462 23.94 -7.38 21.51
C ALA A 462 25.24 -6.58 21.42
N MET A 463 25.95 -6.64 20.28
CA MET A 463 27.18 -5.88 20.06
C MET A 463 26.94 -4.36 20.11
N ARG A 464 25.82 -3.87 19.54
CA ARG A 464 25.47 -2.44 19.61
C ARG A 464 25.23 -1.97 21.04
N ILE A 465 24.58 -2.80 21.86
CA ILE A 465 24.34 -2.49 23.28
C ILE A 465 25.65 -2.52 24.06
N THR A 466 26.45 -3.57 23.91
CA THR A 466 27.72 -3.71 24.67
C THR A 466 28.76 -2.66 24.28
N THR A 467 28.77 -2.22 23.02
CA THR A 467 29.64 -1.12 22.54
C THR A 467 29.09 0.28 22.86
N GLY A 468 27.86 0.39 23.39
CA GLY A 468 27.24 1.68 23.73
C GLY A 468 26.70 2.47 22.52
N LEU A 469 26.60 1.86 21.34
CA LEU A 469 26.00 2.47 20.15
C LEU A 469 24.46 2.48 20.19
N SER A 470 23.86 1.64 21.02
CA SER A 470 22.42 1.54 21.18
C SER A 470 22.02 1.25 22.62
N THR A 471 20.72 1.20 22.87
CA THR A 471 20.11 0.91 24.17
C THR A 471 19.13 -0.25 24.01
N TYR A 472 18.85 -0.98 25.09
CA TYR A 472 17.81 -2.01 25.11
C TYR A 472 16.47 -1.50 24.57
N GLN A 473 16.11 -0.27 24.95
CA GLN A 473 14.87 0.34 24.48
C GLN A 473 14.82 0.56 22.97
N ASN A 474 15.93 0.98 22.36
CA ASN A 474 15.98 1.17 20.91
C ASN A 474 15.96 -0.17 20.16
N GLU A 475 16.70 -1.17 20.63
CA GLU A 475 16.74 -2.49 19.99
C GLU A 475 15.42 -3.26 20.13
N LEU A 476 14.75 -3.18 21.29
CA LEU A 476 13.41 -3.76 21.47
C LEU A 476 12.35 -3.05 20.63
N ALA A 477 12.42 -1.72 20.52
CA ALA A 477 11.52 -0.97 19.64
C ALA A 477 11.71 -1.34 18.16
N LEU A 478 12.94 -1.67 17.73
CA LEU A 478 13.18 -2.22 16.39
C LEU A 478 12.51 -3.57 16.18
N GLN A 479 12.32 -4.36 17.24
CA GLN A 479 11.58 -5.63 17.21
C GLN A 479 10.06 -5.43 17.43
N GLY A 480 9.59 -4.19 17.55
CA GLY A 480 8.18 -3.88 17.80
C GLY A 480 7.74 -4.12 19.25
N GLN A 481 8.69 -4.20 20.18
CA GLN A 481 8.42 -4.40 21.61
C GLN A 481 8.63 -3.11 22.40
N ASP A 482 7.89 -2.96 23.49
CA ASP A 482 8.11 -1.89 24.45
C ASP A 482 9.10 -2.31 25.53
N TYR A 483 9.97 -1.39 25.92
CA TYR A 483 11.04 -1.66 26.88
C TYR A 483 10.53 -1.93 28.29
N GLU A 484 9.60 -1.13 28.80
CA GLU A 484 9.19 -1.23 30.20
C GLU A 484 8.40 -2.54 30.40
N GLU A 485 7.52 -2.91 29.48
CA GLU A 485 6.83 -4.22 29.52
C GLU A 485 7.77 -5.41 29.48
N VAL A 486 8.79 -5.39 28.61
CA VAL A 486 9.76 -6.49 28.53
C VAL A 486 10.53 -6.61 29.84
N MET A 487 10.92 -5.49 30.44
CA MET A 487 11.63 -5.50 31.73
C MET A 487 10.74 -5.98 32.88
N GLU A 488 9.49 -5.51 32.96
CA GLU A 488 8.51 -5.96 33.97
C GLU A 488 8.20 -7.45 33.84
N GLN A 489 8.02 -7.95 32.61
CA GLN A 489 7.81 -9.36 32.35
C GLN A 489 9.04 -10.20 32.71
N GLN A 490 10.25 -9.73 32.40
CA GLN A 490 11.49 -10.40 32.79
C GLN A 490 11.66 -10.48 34.31
N GLU A 491 11.36 -9.40 35.04
CA GLU A 491 11.38 -9.38 36.50
C GLU A 491 10.42 -10.44 37.09
N TYR A 492 9.18 -10.45 36.60
CA TYR A 492 8.16 -11.43 37.01
C TYR A 492 8.62 -12.87 36.73
N GLU A 493 9.15 -13.15 35.54
CA GLU A 493 9.61 -14.49 35.16
C GLU A 493 10.79 -14.97 36.00
N ILE A 494 11.76 -14.10 36.29
CA ILE A 494 12.92 -14.42 37.13
C ILE A 494 12.44 -14.76 38.55
N GLN A 495 11.56 -13.95 39.12
CA GLN A 495 11.02 -14.20 40.46
C GLN A 495 10.22 -15.51 40.50
N ARG A 496 9.37 -15.75 39.49
CA ARG A 496 8.59 -16.98 39.37
C ARG A 496 9.44 -18.23 39.21
N ARG A 497 10.54 -18.16 38.44
CA ARG A 497 11.50 -19.26 38.31
C ARG A 497 12.18 -19.59 39.63
N ARG A 498 12.59 -18.56 40.40
CA ARG A 498 13.17 -18.73 41.73
C ARG A 498 12.19 -19.44 42.67
N GLU A 499 10.92 -19.06 42.66
CA GLU A 499 9.86 -19.73 43.44
C GLU A 499 9.67 -21.20 43.05
N MET A 500 9.79 -21.52 41.76
CA MET A 500 9.65 -22.88 41.23
C MET A 500 10.94 -23.73 41.33
N GLY A 501 12.05 -23.17 41.83
CA GLY A 501 13.35 -23.85 41.85
C GLY A 501 13.96 -24.09 40.46
N LEU A 502 13.55 -23.32 39.45
CA LEU A 502 14.10 -23.38 38.09
C LEU A 502 15.32 -22.49 37.96
N SER A 503 16.25 -22.87 37.07
CA SER A 503 17.43 -22.05 36.78
C SER A 503 17.07 -20.74 36.06
N GLU A 504 17.85 -19.71 36.37
CA GLU A 504 17.77 -18.44 35.65
C GLU A 504 18.20 -18.60 34.19
N PRO A 505 17.64 -17.80 33.26
CA PRO A 505 18.10 -17.80 31.89
C PRO A 505 19.58 -17.38 31.82
N SER A 506 20.38 -18.10 31.03
CA SER A 506 21.78 -17.73 30.77
C SER A 506 21.85 -16.68 29.67
N TRP A 507 22.44 -15.53 29.99
CA TRP A 507 22.60 -14.38 29.08
C TRP A 507 23.90 -14.42 28.27
N SER A 508 24.76 -15.41 28.51
CA SER A 508 25.99 -15.60 27.73
C SER A 508 25.64 -16.27 26.39
N VAL A 509 25.72 -15.52 25.30
CA VAL A 509 25.71 -16.09 23.94
C VAL A 509 27.04 -16.83 23.76
N SER A 510 27.09 -18.12 24.08
CA SER A 510 28.23 -18.95 23.68
C SER A 510 28.22 -19.05 22.15
N HIS A 511 29.30 -18.62 21.51
CA HIS A 511 29.49 -18.88 20.09
C HIS A 511 29.40 -20.38 19.85
N PRO A 512 28.54 -20.90 18.95
CA PRO A 512 28.70 -22.25 18.49
C PRO A 512 30.10 -22.35 17.88
N SER A 513 30.95 -23.18 18.46
CA SER A 513 32.30 -23.43 17.97
C SER A 513 32.20 -23.96 16.53
N ASN A 514 32.78 -23.25 15.57
CA ASN A 514 33.03 -23.79 14.23
C ASN A 514 34.10 -24.88 14.34
N THR A 515 33.74 -26.07 14.80
CA THR A 515 34.58 -27.26 14.65
C THR A 515 34.33 -27.87 13.28
N ASN A 516 34.98 -27.31 12.26
CA ASN A 516 35.39 -28.04 11.06
C ASN A 516 36.92 -28.03 11.00
N ASP A 517 37.55 -28.59 12.03
CA ASP A 517 38.93 -29.08 11.91
C ASP A 517 38.87 -30.41 11.15
N ASN A 518 38.89 -30.33 9.82
CA ASN A 518 39.28 -31.46 8.99
C ASN A 518 40.78 -31.69 9.19
N GLY A 519 41.12 -32.42 10.25
CA GLY A 519 42.44 -33.00 10.44
C GLY A 519 42.78 -33.93 9.27
N TRP A 520 43.58 -33.44 8.33
CA TRP A 520 44.37 -34.28 7.45
C TRP A 520 45.51 -34.88 8.27
N GLY A 521 45.25 -36.04 8.87
CA GLY A 521 46.29 -36.91 9.41
C GLY A 521 46.99 -37.66 8.27
N GLY A 522 48.29 -37.49 8.16
CA GLY A 522 49.15 -38.35 7.35
C GLY A 522 49.30 -39.74 8.00
N ASN A 523 49.10 -40.77 7.19
CA ASN A 523 50.02 -41.89 6.99
C ASN A 523 49.57 -42.68 5.76
#